data_AF-A0A0M6YFV2-F1
#
_entry.id   AF-A0A0M6YFV2-F1
#
_cell.length_a   1.000
_cell.length_b   1.000
_cell.length_c   1.000
_cell.angle_alpha   90.00
_cell.angle_beta   90.00
_cell.angle_gamma   90.00
#
_symmetry.space_group_name_H-M   'P 1'
#
loop_
_entity.id
_entity.type
_entity.pdbx_description
1 polymer ?
#
loop_
_entity_poly.entity_id
_entity_poly.type
_entity_poly.pdbx_seq_one_letter_code
_entity_poly.pdbx_strand_id
1 'polypeptide(L)'
;MTAVAEIFRFVQAKKAFIEALDAVAKDPSESNIEAAAQAGAARVEAKATLDAKKAEVKARDVSRKTEEEARMKSANGEEVARKTKAPKWLPSRPKAPSRSGPIFTKTKPSGPDRGGMSR
;
A
#
# COMPACT_ATOMS: atom_id res chain seq x y z
N MET A 1 -3.66 11.74 11.57
CA MET A 1 -3.21 11.38 12.92
C MET A 1 -2.70 9.94 12.90
N THR A 2 -1.53 9.65 13.49
CA THR A 2 -0.88 8.33 13.47
C THR A 2 -1.35 7.44 14.62
N ALA A 3 -1.37 6.11 14.46
CA ALA A 3 -1.78 5.18 15.51
C ALA A 3 -0.98 5.32 16.81
N VAL A 4 0.28 5.77 16.70
CA VAL A 4 1.17 6.08 17.83
C VAL A 4 0.61 7.22 18.70
N ALA A 5 -0.02 8.23 18.08
CA ALA A 5 -0.62 9.34 18.82
C ALA A 5 -1.82 8.87 19.67
N GLU A 6 -2.64 7.95 19.14
CA GLU A 6 -3.78 7.40 19.90
C GLU A 6 -3.31 6.50 21.05
N ILE A 7 -2.24 5.72 20.85
CA ILE A 7 -1.61 4.95 21.93
C ILE A 7 -1.14 5.90 23.05
N PHE A 8 -0.48 6.99 22.68
CA PHE A 8 0.00 7.97 23.66
C PHE A 8 -1.15 8.63 24.42
N ARG A 9 -2.24 9.02 23.74
CA ARG A 9 -3.45 9.53 24.39
C ARG A 9 -4.04 8.54 25.38
N PHE A 10 -4.16 7.27 24.99
CA PHE A 10 -4.67 6.23 25.88
C PHE A 10 -3.79 6.04 27.12
N VAL A 11 -2.46 6.08 26.96
CA VAL A 11 -1.52 5.97 28.09
C VAL A 11 -1.67 7.17 29.04
N GLN A 12 -1.78 8.39 28.51
CA GLN A 12 -1.99 9.59 29.33
C GLN A 12 -3.33 9.56 30.06
N ALA A 13 -4.42 9.19 29.38
CA ALA A 13 -5.74 9.05 30.01
C ALA A 13 -5.74 7.97 31.09
N LYS A 14 -5.03 6.85 30.87
CA LYS A 14 -4.87 5.81 31.90
C LYS A 14 -4.10 6.32 33.11
N LYS A 15 -3.03 7.09 32.91
CA LYS A 15 -2.25 7.69 34.00
C LYS A 15 -3.10 8.67 34.82
N ALA A 16 -3.81 9.58 34.16
CA ALA A 16 -4.70 10.54 34.81
C ALA A 16 -5.81 9.86 35.62
N PHE A 17 -6.39 8.76 35.10
CA PHE A 17 -7.38 7.98 35.84
C PHE A 17 -6.82 7.35 37.12
N ILE A 18 -5.60 6.82 37.07
CA ILE A 18 -4.95 6.24 38.27
C ILE A 18 -4.68 7.34 39.30
N GLU A 19 -4.15 8.49 38.88
CA GLU A 19 -3.91 9.63 39.77
C GLU A 19 -5.22 10.14 40.41
N ALA A 20 -6.32 10.16 39.66
CA ALA A 20 -7.63 10.53 40.18
C ALA A 20 -8.19 9.49 41.16
N LEU A 21 -7.98 8.20 40.92
CA LEU A 21 -8.35 7.15 41.88
C LEU A 21 -7.52 7.24 43.16
N ASP A 22 -6.23 7.55 43.06
CA ASP A 22 -5.37 7.79 44.23
C ASP A 22 -5.85 9.01 45.03
N ALA A 23 -6.35 10.06 44.36
CA ALA A 23 -6.94 11.22 45.03
C ALA A 23 -8.22 10.83 45.78
N VAL A 24 -9.11 10.05 45.17
CA VAL A 24 -10.33 9.52 45.82
C VAL A 24 -9.98 8.62 47.02
N ALA A 25 -8.94 7.80 46.90
CA ALA A 25 -8.50 6.92 47.99
C ALA A 25 -7.97 7.70 49.20
N LYS A 26 -7.33 8.86 48.96
CA LYS A 26 -6.83 9.74 50.02
C LYS A 26 -7.93 10.60 50.62
N ASP A 27 -8.84 11.10 49.78
CA ASP A 27 -9.97 11.93 50.17
C ASP A 27 -11.17 11.64 49.24
N PRO A 28 -12.19 10.89 49.71
CA PRO A 28 -13.37 10.55 48.93
C PRO A 28 -14.39 11.70 48.91
N SER A 29 -13.94 12.93 48.66
CA SER A 29 -14.82 14.08 48.44
C SER A 29 -15.55 13.95 47.10
N GLU A 30 -16.76 14.50 47.02
CA GLU A 30 -17.58 14.49 45.79
C GLU A 30 -16.80 15.03 44.59
N SER A 31 -16.00 16.09 44.78
CA SER A 31 -15.14 16.64 43.74
C SER A 31 -14.11 15.65 43.21
N ASN A 32 -13.49 14.85 44.08
CA ASN A 32 -12.50 13.86 43.67
C ASN A 32 -13.17 12.68 42.96
N ILE A 33 -14.37 12.29 43.41
CA ILE A 33 -15.17 11.24 42.77
C ILE A 33 -15.59 11.68 41.36
N GLU A 34 -16.06 12.92 41.20
CA GLU A 34 -16.39 13.49 39.89
C GLU A 34 -15.17 13.56 38.96
N ALA A 35 -14.02 14.01 39.47
CA ALA A 35 -12.78 14.04 38.70
C ALA A 35 -12.33 12.64 38.25
N ALA A 36 -12.45 11.63 39.13
CA ALA A 36 -12.16 10.24 38.77
C ALA A 36 -13.15 9.67 37.75
N ALA A 37 -14.43 10.03 37.85
CA ALA A 37 -15.45 9.64 36.88
C ALA A 37 -15.15 10.25 35.49
N GLN A 38 -14.80 11.54 35.42
CA GLN A 38 -14.41 12.22 34.18
C GLN A 38 -13.14 11.61 33.58
N ALA A 39 -12.11 11.37 34.39
CA ALA A 39 -10.89 10.70 33.94
C ALA A 39 -11.16 9.27 33.46
N GLY A 40 -12.11 8.57 34.09
CA GLY A 40 -12.57 7.25 33.69
C GLY A 40 -13.27 7.28 32.33
N ALA A 41 -14.18 8.24 32.12
CA ALA A 41 -14.85 8.45 30.84
C ALA A 41 -13.86 8.74 29.72
N ALA A 42 -12.91 9.66 29.93
CA ALA A 42 -11.86 10.00 28.97
C ALA A 42 -10.98 8.78 28.61
N ARG A 43 -10.68 7.92 29.59
CA ARG A 43 -9.95 6.66 29.35
C ARG A 43 -10.75 5.68 28.51
N VAL A 44 -12.06 5.54 28.75
CA VAL A 44 -12.93 4.65 27.96
C VAL A 44 -13.03 5.14 26.53
N GLU A 45 -13.20 6.44 26.32
CA GLU A 45 -13.24 7.05 24.98
C GLU A 45 -11.92 6.84 24.23
N ALA A 46 -10.78 7.12 24.87
CA ALA A 46 -9.46 6.90 24.28
C ALA A 46 -9.18 5.41 23.97
N LYS A 47 -9.76 4.48 24.73
CA LYS A 47 -9.67 3.05 24.43
C LYS A 47 -10.51 2.70 23.19
N ALA A 48 -11.73 3.22 23.10
CA ALA A 48 -12.60 2.97 21.97
C ALA A 48 -12.01 3.47 20.65
N THR A 49 -11.38 4.66 20.65
CA THR A 49 -10.69 5.18 19.46
C THR A 49 -9.48 4.31 19.07
N LEU A 50 -8.72 3.83 20.05
CA LEU A 50 -7.59 2.93 19.82
C LEU A 50 -8.04 1.57 19.25
N ASP A 51 -9.11 0.99 19.79
CA ASP A 51 -9.68 -0.26 19.29
C ASP A 51 -10.23 -0.10 17.87
N ALA A 52 -10.86 1.03 17.55
CA ALA A 52 -11.30 1.36 16.19
C ALA A 52 -10.12 1.46 15.22
N LYS A 53 -9.02 2.12 15.62
CA LYS A 53 -7.81 2.21 14.80
C LYS A 53 -7.13 0.86 14.61
N LYS A 54 -7.11 0.02 15.64
CA LYS A 54 -6.60 -1.36 15.55
C LYS A 54 -7.41 -2.19 14.56
N ALA A 55 -8.74 -2.04 14.57
CA ALA A 55 -9.62 -2.69 13.60
C ALA A 55 -9.36 -2.19 12.18
N GLU A 56 -9.14 -0.89 11.98
CA GLU A 56 -8.79 -0.30 10.69
C GLU A 56 -7.48 -0.87 10.13
N VAL A 57 -6.44 -0.97 10.97
CA VAL A 57 -5.15 -1.58 10.58
C VAL A 57 -5.34 -3.03 10.18
N LYS A 58 -6.07 -3.82 10.97
CA LYS A 58 -6.35 -5.22 10.66
C LYS A 58 -7.13 -5.39 9.35
N ALA A 59 -8.09 -4.51 9.08
CA ALA A 59 -8.84 -4.53 7.82
C ALA A 59 -7.93 -4.23 6.61
N ARG A 60 -7.01 -3.27 6.75
CA ARG A 60 -6.01 -2.96 5.70
C ARG A 60 -5.05 -4.13 5.46
N ASP A 61 -4.60 -4.80 6.52
CA ASP A 61 -3.70 -5.96 6.40
C ASP A 61 -4.38 -7.13 5.70
N VAL A 62 -5.66 -7.40 6.03
CA VAL A 62 -6.45 -8.42 5.34
C VAL A 62 -6.64 -8.05 3.86
N SER A 63 -6.97 -6.79 3.56
CA SER A 63 -7.13 -6.31 2.18
C SER A 63 -5.85 -6.49 1.34
N ARG A 64 -4.68 -6.16 1.91
CA ARG A 64 -3.39 -6.38 1.23
C ARG A 64 -3.13 -7.84 0.97
N LYS A 65 -3.40 -8.70 1.95
CA LYS A 65 -3.23 -10.15 1.81
C LYS A 65 -4.11 -10.72 0.69
N THR A 66 -5.37 -10.27 0.60
CA THR A 66 -6.28 -10.69 -0.47
C THR A 66 -5.86 -10.20 -1.86
N GLU A 67 -5.30 -8.99 -1.95
CA GLU A 67 -4.79 -8.43 -3.21
C GLU A 67 -3.52 -9.17 -3.68
N GLU A 68 -2.63 -9.50 -2.75
CA GLU A 68 -1.44 -10.29 -3.04
C GLU A 68 -1.79 -11.73 -3.47
N GLU A 69 -2.75 -12.36 -2.81
CA GLU A 69 -3.27 -13.67 -3.23
C GLU A 69 -3.92 -13.62 -4.63
N ALA A 70 -4.67 -12.56 -4.95
CA ALA A 70 -5.23 -12.35 -6.28
C ALA A 70 -4.15 -12.16 -7.35
N ARG A 71 -3.10 -11.38 -7.04
CA ARG A 71 -1.96 -11.16 -7.93
C ARG A 71 -1.20 -12.45 -8.22
N MET A 72 -0.97 -13.28 -7.20
CA MET A 72 -0.31 -14.58 -7.35
C MET A 72 -1.16 -15.56 -8.18
N LYS A 73 -2.49 -15.59 -7.99
CA LYS A 73 -3.40 -16.39 -8.82
C LYS A 73 -3.40 -15.95 -10.29
N SER A 74 -3.37 -14.63 -10.54
CA SER A 74 -3.30 -14.09 -11.90
C SER A 74 -1.98 -14.43 -12.61
N ALA A 75 -0.85 -14.41 -11.90
CA ALA A 75 0.45 -14.77 -12.45
C ALA A 75 0.50 -16.24 -12.93
N ASN A 76 -0.11 -17.17 -12.17
CA ASN A 76 -0.23 -18.57 -12.59
C ASN A 76 -1.15 -18.75 -13.81
N GLY A 77 -2.25 -17.98 -13.91
CA GLY A 77 -3.15 -18.04 -15.07
C GLY A 77 -2.47 -17.63 -16.37
N GLU A 78 -1.60 -16.61 -16.30
CA GLU A 78 -0.85 -16.12 -17.47
C GLU A 78 0.28 -17.08 -17.89
N GLU A 79 0.91 -17.79 -16.95
CA GLU A 79 1.95 -18.78 -17.25
C GLU A 79 1.38 -20.06 -17.89
N VAL A 80 0.18 -20.50 -17.49
CA VAL A 80 -0.50 -21.67 -18.08
C VAL A 80 -0.93 -21.40 -19.53
N ALA A 81 -1.34 -20.16 -19.84
CA ALA A 81 -1.67 -19.75 -21.21
C ALA A 81 -0.44 -19.75 -22.15
N ARG A 82 0.78 -19.57 -21.62
CA ARG A 82 2.03 -19.62 -22.41
C ARG A 82 2.59 -21.02 -22.60
N LYS A 83 2.19 -22.00 -21.77
CA LYS A 83 2.65 -23.41 -21.84
C LYS A 83 1.74 -24.33 -22.65
N THR A 84 0.56 -23.87 -23.04
CA THR A 84 -0.32 -24.61 -23.97
C THR A 84 0.33 -24.61 -25.35
N LYS A 85 1.08 -25.67 -25.66
CA LYS A 85 1.54 -25.96 -27.02
C LYS A 85 0.32 -25.93 -27.94
N ALA A 86 0.44 -25.20 -29.05
CA ALA A 86 -0.58 -25.20 -30.09
C ALA A 86 -0.95 -26.65 -30.45
N PRO A 87 -2.25 -26.96 -30.64
CA PRO A 87 -2.65 -28.32 -30.95
C PRO A 87 -1.94 -28.83 -32.21
N LYS A 88 -1.54 -30.11 -32.18
CA LYS A 88 -0.63 -30.74 -33.17
C LYS A 88 -1.12 -30.71 -34.63
N TRP A 89 -2.39 -30.36 -34.87
CA TRP A 89 -2.99 -30.21 -36.19
C TRP A 89 -2.78 -28.82 -36.83
N LEU A 90 -2.27 -27.83 -36.09
CA LEU A 90 -1.90 -26.54 -36.67
C LEU A 90 -0.52 -26.62 -37.34
N PRO A 91 -0.40 -26.27 -38.64
CA PRO A 91 0.90 -26.15 -39.28
C PRO A 91 1.72 -25.05 -38.60
N SER A 92 2.97 -25.36 -38.25
CA SER A 92 3.90 -24.41 -37.63
C SER A 92 4.13 -23.24 -38.59
N ARG A 93 3.76 -22.02 -38.17
CA ARG A 93 4.11 -20.80 -38.90
C ARG A 93 5.64 -20.68 -38.94
N PRO A 94 6.27 -20.43 -40.10
CA PRO A 94 7.73 -20.28 -40.18
C PRO A 94 8.15 -19.12 -39.28
N LYS A 95 8.85 -19.44 -38.20
CA LYS A 95 9.34 -18.46 -37.22
C LYS A 95 10.70 -17.99 -37.73
N ALA A 96 10.72 -16.84 -38.39
CA ALA A 96 11.98 -16.19 -38.73
C ALA A 96 12.76 -15.92 -37.43
N PRO A 97 14.04 -16.34 -37.30
CA PRO A 97 14.84 -15.93 -36.17
C PRO A 97 15.02 -14.41 -36.23
N SER A 98 14.46 -13.68 -35.26
CA SER A 98 14.74 -12.26 -35.07
C SER A 98 16.16 -12.11 -34.50
N ARG A 99 17.15 -12.35 -35.36
CA ARG A 99 18.54 -12.05 -35.05
C ARG A 99 18.69 -10.55 -35.26
N SER A 100 18.87 -9.81 -34.18
CA SER A 100 19.29 -8.41 -34.16
C SER A 100 20.53 -8.26 -35.07
N GLY A 101 20.32 -7.80 -36.29
CA GLY A 101 21.40 -7.45 -37.22
C GLY A 101 22.03 -6.11 -36.82
N PRO A 102 23.29 -5.86 -37.21
CA PRO A 102 24.00 -4.63 -36.87
C PRO A 102 23.32 -3.41 -37.48
N ILE A 103 23.28 -2.32 -36.72
CA ILE A 103 22.79 -1.01 -37.17
C ILE A 103 23.69 -0.56 -38.32
N PHE A 104 23.16 -0.55 -39.55
CA PHE A 104 23.83 0.09 -40.68
C PHE A 104 23.88 1.60 -40.43
N THR A 105 25.01 2.12 -39.95
CA THR A 105 25.31 3.55 -40.04
C THR A 105 25.56 3.89 -41.50
N LYS A 106 24.51 4.30 -42.23
CA LYS A 106 24.69 4.87 -43.58
C LYS A 106 25.21 6.30 -43.46
N THR A 107 26.52 6.45 -43.62
CA THR A 107 27.16 7.69 -43.99
C THR A 107 26.65 8.16 -45.37
N LYS A 108 26.12 9.39 -45.40
CA LYS A 108 25.99 10.39 -46.49
C LYS A 108 25.31 10.02 -47.84
N PRO A 109 24.36 10.84 -48.32
CA PRO A 109 24.15 11.06 -49.74
C PRO A 109 24.76 12.39 -50.18
N SER A 110 25.75 12.32 -51.08
CA SER A 110 26.27 13.43 -51.86
C SER A 110 25.41 13.66 -53.11
N GLY A 111 24.91 14.90 -53.28
CA GLY A 111 24.48 15.48 -54.56
C GLY A 111 23.14 15.00 -55.13
N PRO A 112 22.43 15.90 -55.83
CA PRO A 112 22.70 15.97 -57.26
C PRO A 112 23.02 17.39 -57.76
N ASP A 113 23.92 17.40 -58.73
CA ASP A 113 24.42 18.52 -59.51
C ASP A 113 23.50 18.78 -60.72
N ARG A 114 23.20 20.05 -60.99
CA ARG A 114 22.55 20.68 -62.18
C ARG A 114 22.07 22.06 -61.71
N GLY A 115 22.55 23.23 -62.14
CA GLY A 115 23.36 23.60 -63.29
C GLY A 115 22.78 24.93 -63.83
N GLY A 116 23.52 26.03 -63.68
CA GLY A 116 23.58 27.13 -64.63
C GLY A 116 22.47 28.21 -64.73
N MET A 117 22.96 29.45 -64.78
CA MET A 117 22.48 30.64 -65.54
C MET A 117 21.52 31.66 -64.91
N SER A 118 22.16 32.78 -64.53
CA SER A 118 21.92 34.15 -65.00
C SER A 118 20.58 34.84 -64.74
N ARG A 119 20.60 35.87 -63.88
CA ARG A 119 20.56 37.29 -64.27
C ARG A 119 21.04 38.16 -63.11
#